data_AF-A0A1G7E094-F1
#
_entry.id   AF-A0A1G7E094-F1
#
_cell.length_a   1.000
_cell.length_b   1.000
_cell.length_c   1.000
_cell.angle_alpha   90.00
_cell.angle_beta   90.00
_cell.angle_gamma   90.00
#
_symmetry.space_group_name_H-M   'P 1'
#
loop_
_entity.id
_entity.type
_entity.pdbx_description
1 polymer ?
#
loop_
_entity_poly.entity_id
_entity_poly.type
_entity_poly.pdbx_seq_one_letter_code
_entity_poly.pdbx_strand_id
1 'polypeptide(L)'
;RFTGLLQQAGVRISMDGRGRWMDNVFIERLWRSLKYECVYLHAFETGSELRAGLSKWIGYYNAGRPHSALAGQTPDEAHAVTRLAA
;
A
#
# COMPACT_ATOMS: atom_id res chain seq x y z
N ARG A 1 18.33 -1.88 17.65
CA ARG A 1 18.27 -2.41 16.26
C ARG A 1 16.81 -2.49 15.84
N PHE A 2 16.45 -1.97 14.66
CA PHE A 2 15.06 -1.92 14.17
C PHE A 2 14.36 -3.31 14.17
N THR A 3 15.11 -4.37 13.86
CA THR A 3 14.59 -5.74 13.82
C THR A 3 14.19 -6.32 15.18
N GLY A 4 14.72 -5.79 16.28
CA GLY A 4 14.46 -6.33 17.62
C GLY A 4 13.00 -6.17 18.04
N LEU A 5 12.39 -5.03 17.69
CA LEU A 5 10.97 -4.77 17.96
C LEU A 5 10.06 -5.74 17.20
N LEU A 6 10.39 -6.02 15.93
CA LEU A 6 9.64 -6.95 15.08
C LEU A 6 9.73 -8.39 15.61
N GLN A 7 10.92 -8.80 16.06
CA GLN A 7 11.13 -10.13 16.66
C GLN A 7 10.33 -10.29 17.96
N GLN A 8 10.31 -9.26 18.82
CA GLN A 8 9.52 -9.27 20.06
C GLN A 8 8.01 -9.38 19.79
N ALA A 9 7.53 -8.79 18.69
CA ALA A 9 6.14 -8.90 18.24
C ALA A 9 5.83 -10.22 17.50
N GLY A 10 6.78 -11.15 17.39
CA GLY A 10 6.60 -12.41 16.66
C GLY A 10 6.50 -12.25 15.13
N VAL A 11 6.90 -11.10 14.59
CA VAL A 11 6.84 -10.83 13.15
C VAL A 11 7.99 -11.56 12.46
N ARG A 12 7.65 -12.43 11.50
CA ARG A 12 8.63 -13.07 10.63
C ARG A 12 9.23 -12.03 9.68
N ILE A 13 10.53 -11.78 9.85
CA ILE A 13 11.28 -10.86 8.98
C ILE A 13 11.75 -11.64 7.74
N SER A 14 11.41 -11.15 6.56
CA SER A 14 11.93 -11.63 5.28
C SER A 14 12.60 -10.48 4.56
N MET A 15 13.73 -10.73 3.92
CA MET A 15 14.47 -9.76 3.13
C MET A 15 14.48 -10.22 1.68
N ASP A 16 14.23 -9.30 0.75
CA ASP A 16 14.32 -9.57 -0.67
C ASP A 16 15.76 -9.90 -1.08
N GLY A 17 15.91 -10.66 -2.16
CA GLY A 17 17.26 -10.93 -2.67
C GLY A 17 17.88 -9.68 -3.27
N ARG A 18 19.19 -9.54 -3.14
CA ARG A 18 19.93 -8.43 -3.75
C ARG A 18 19.70 -8.44 -5.27
N GLY A 19 19.26 -7.30 -5.82
CA GLY A 19 19.02 -7.13 -7.26
C GLY A 19 17.72 -7.76 -7.78
N ARG A 20 16.85 -8.29 -6.91
CA ARG A 20 15.56 -8.86 -7.32
C ARG A 20 14.46 -7.79 -7.41
N TRP A 21 14.42 -7.07 -8.52
CA TRP A 21 13.40 -6.05 -8.77
C TRP A 21 11.95 -6.58 -8.72
N MET A 22 11.74 -7.86 -9.08
CA MET A 22 10.42 -8.49 -9.08
C MET A 22 9.73 -8.49 -7.71
N ASP A 23 10.51 -8.56 -6.63
CA ASP A 23 9.97 -8.59 -5.27
C ASP A 23 9.31 -7.23 -4.91
N ASN A 24 9.72 -6.13 -5.57
CA ASN A 24 9.21 -4.78 -5.33
C ASN A 24 8.11 -4.33 -6.32
N VAL A 25 7.76 -5.12 -7.34
CA VAL A 25 6.85 -4.68 -8.42
C VAL A 25 5.48 -4.25 -7.89
N PHE A 26 4.97 -4.94 -6.87
CA PHE A 26 3.66 -4.64 -6.28
C PHE A 26 3.67 -3.28 -5.58
N ILE A 27 4.67 -3.03 -4.74
CA ILE A 27 4.77 -1.78 -3.99
C ILE A 27 5.10 -0.61 -4.92
N GLU A 28 5.93 -0.82 -5.94
CA GLU A 28 6.22 0.19 -6.97
C GLU A 28 4.97 0.58 -7.78
N ARG A 29 4.10 -0.38 -8.09
CA ARG A 29 2.81 -0.10 -8.76
C ARG A 29 1.90 0.78 -7.90
N LEU A 30 1.84 0.52 -6.59
CA LEU A 30 1.12 1.38 -5.64
C LEU A 30 1.69 2.80 -5.65
N TRP A 31 3.01 2.93 -5.48
CA TRP A 31 3.68 4.23 -5.43
C TRP A 31 3.51 5.04 -6.72
N ARG A 32 3.57 4.38 -7.88
CA ARG A 32 3.30 5.02 -9.16
C ARG A 32 1.89 5.61 -9.19
N SER A 33 0.88 4.81 -8.81
CA SER A 33 -0.52 5.28 -8.78
C SER A 33 -0.67 6.47 -7.84
N LEU A 34 -0.16 6.37 -6.61
CA LEU A 34 -0.25 7.45 -5.61
C LEU A 34 0.39 8.75 -6.10
N LYS A 35 1.58 8.66 -6.72
CA LYS A 35 2.30 9.84 -7.19
C LYS A 35 1.54 10.55 -8.30
N TYR A 36 1.10 9.81 -9.32
CA TYR A 36 0.44 10.38 -10.48
C TYR A 36 -1.00 10.82 -10.22
N GLU A 37 -1.70 10.14 -9.32
CA GLU A 37 -3.12 10.39 -9.07
C GLU A 37 -3.37 11.29 -7.85
N CYS A 38 -2.36 11.53 -7.01
CA CYS A 38 -2.46 12.42 -5.85
C CYS A 38 -1.30 13.42 -5.81
N VAL A 39 -0.07 12.96 -5.58
CA VAL A 39 1.04 13.86 -5.22
C VAL A 39 1.36 14.89 -6.30
N TYR A 40 1.37 14.50 -7.58
CA TYR A 40 1.72 15.39 -8.68
C TYR A 40 0.56 16.31 -9.12
N LEU A 41 -0.68 16.01 -8.72
CA LEU A 41 -1.84 16.81 -9.07
C LEU A 41 -2.14 17.92 -8.05
N HIS A 42 -1.50 17.89 -6.88
CA HIS A 42 -1.80 18.78 -5.78
C HIS A 42 -0.55 19.55 -5.34
N ALA A 43 -0.67 20.87 -5.23
CA ALA A 43 0.33 21.72 -4.59
C ALA A 43 0.01 21.82 -3.10
N PHE A 44 0.37 20.79 -2.32
CA PHE A 44 0.20 20.83 -0.86
C PHE A 44 1.15 21.89 -0.25
N GLU A 45 0.60 22.84 0.50
CA GLU A 45 1.39 23.92 1.11
C GLU A 45 1.93 23.49 2.48
N THR A 46 1.22 22.60 3.16
CA THR A 46 1.60 22.11 4.50
C THR A 46 1.66 20.59 4.59
N GLY A 47 2.44 20.10 5.56
CA GLY A 47 2.46 18.67 5.88
C GLY A 47 1.12 18.12 6.37
N SER A 48 0.27 18.96 6.97
CA SER A 48 -1.08 18.56 7.38
C SER A 48 -2.00 18.33 6.19
N GLU A 49 -1.94 19.19 5.19
CA GLU A 49 -2.68 19.03 3.92
C GLU A 49 -2.20 17.79 3.17
N LEU A 50 -0.89 17.59 3.06
CA LEU A 50 -0.33 16.38 2.46
C LEU A 50 -0.86 15.13 3.16
N ARG A 51 -0.82 15.08 4.51
CA ARG A 51 -1.36 13.94 5.26
C ARG A 51 -2.84 13.71 4.96
N ALA A 52 -3.66 14.75 4.95
CA ALA A 52 -5.09 14.63 4.64
C ALA A 52 -5.32 14.12 3.21
N GLY A 53 -4.57 14.63 2.22
CA GLY A 53 -4.62 14.19 0.83
C GLY A 53 -4.21 12.71 0.67
N LEU A 54 -3.11 12.31 1.31
CA LEU A 54 -2.65 10.92 1.32
C LEU A 54 -3.67 9.98 1.98
N SER A 55 -4.23 10.36 3.13
CA SER A 55 -5.26 9.56 3.81
C SER A 55 -6.50 9.39 2.95
N LYS A 56 -6.96 10.46 2.28
CA LYS A 56 -8.09 10.39 1.36
C LYS A 56 -7.79 9.46 0.18
N TRP A 57 -6.63 9.60 -0.45
CA TRP A 57 -6.26 8.78 -1.60
C TRP A 57 -6.09 7.30 -1.23
N ILE A 58 -5.43 6.99 -0.10
CA ILE A 58 -5.28 5.60 0.37
C ILE A 58 -6.64 5.00 0.72
N GLY A 59 -7.53 5.76 1.37
CA GLY A 59 -8.89 5.31 1.66
C GLY A 59 -9.66 4.94 0.38
N TYR A 60 -9.58 5.79 -0.65
CA TYR A 60 -10.17 5.48 -1.95
C TYR A 60 -9.52 4.26 -2.62
N TYR A 61 -8.19 4.16 -2.60
CA TYR A 61 -7.47 3.05 -3.22
C TYR A 61 -7.88 1.70 -2.63
N ASN A 62 -8.04 1.61 -1.31
CA ASN A 62 -8.35 0.36 -0.62
C ASN A 62 -9.84 0.00 -0.65
N ALA A 63 -10.74 0.97 -0.49
CA ALA A 63 -12.16 0.71 -0.33
C ALA A 63 -13.01 1.04 -1.57
N GLY A 64 -12.49 1.82 -2.51
CA GLY A 64 -13.27 2.38 -3.62
C GLY A 64 -12.73 2.08 -5.03
N ARG A 65 -11.53 1.51 -5.16
CA ARG A 65 -10.90 1.24 -6.45
C ARG A 65 -10.96 -0.26 -6.80
N PRO A 66 -11.75 -0.66 -7.82
CA PRO A 66 -11.67 -1.99 -8.40
C PRO A 66 -10.31 -2.28 -9.05
N HIS A 67 -9.77 -3.47 -8.83
CA HIS A 67 -8.54 -3.92 -9.49
C HIS A 67 -8.81 -5.15 -10.37
N SER A 68 -8.37 -5.11 -11.63
CA SER A 68 -8.47 -6.26 -12.54
C SER A 68 -7.73 -7.50 -12.03
N ALA A 69 -6.59 -7.30 -11.35
CA ALA A 69 -5.84 -8.39 -10.70
C ALA A 69 -6.60 -9.03 -9.53
N LEU A 70 -7.65 -8.37 -9.03
CA LEU A 70 -8.53 -8.84 -7.96
C LEU A 70 -9.94 -9.16 -8.50
N ALA A 71 -10.06 -9.55 -9.77
CA ALA A 71 -11.34 -9.86 -10.41
C ALA A 71 -12.38 -8.73 -10.33
N GLY A 72 -11.94 -7.48 -10.29
CA GLY A 72 -12.81 -6.30 -10.17
C GLY A 72 -13.18 -5.94 -8.74
N GLN A 73 -12.65 -6.63 -7.74
CA GLN A 73 -12.82 -6.26 -6.32
C GLN A 73 -11.86 -5.15 -5.91
N THR A 74 -12.20 -4.46 -4.82
CA THR A 74 -11.30 -3.56 -4.11
C THR A 74 -10.33 -4.33 -3.22
N PRO A 75 -9.19 -3.75 -2.83
CA PRO A 75 -8.26 -4.38 -1.89
C PRO A 75 -8.92 -4.80 -0.56
N ASP A 76 -9.81 -3.97 -0.02
CA ASP A 76 -10.53 -4.28 1.23
C ASP A 76 -11.48 -5.47 1.06
N GLU A 77 -12.22 -5.54 -0.06
CA GLU A 77 -13.09 -6.69 -0.38
C GLU A 77 -12.28 -7.98 -0.52
N ALA A 78 -11.20 -7.96 -1.29
CA ALA A 78 -10.35 -9.13 -1.49
C ALA A 78 -9.70 -9.60 -0.18
N HIS A 79 -9.28 -8.66 0.67
CA HIS A 79 -8.68 -8.99 1.96
C HIS A 79 -9.71 -9.53 2.96
N ALA A 80 -10.91 -8.96 3.01
CA ALA A 80 -11.99 -9.43 3.87
C ALA A 80 -12.38 -10.88 3.54
N VAL A 81 -12.49 -11.22 2.25
CA VAL A 81 -12.72 -12.61 1.81
C VAL A 81 -11.60 -13.55 2.26
N THR A 82 -10.34 -13.12 2.10
CA THR A 82 -9.18 -13.91 2.56
C THR A 82 -9.22 -14.17 4.06
N ARG A 83 -9.70 -13.22 4.86
CA ARG A 83 -9.80 -13.35 6.32
C ARG A 83 -10.92 -14.27 6.78
N LEU A 84 -12.00 -14.41 6.01
CA LEU A 84 -13.08 -15.36 6.30
C LEU A 84 -12.71 -16.80 5.89
N ALA A 85 -11.76 -16.96 4.98
CA ALA A 85 -11.30 -18.25 4.47
C ALA A 85 -10.07 -18.82 5.21
N ALA A 86 -9.46 -18.05 6.13
CA ALA A 86 -8.29 -18.42 6.93
C ALA A 86 -8.68 -18.68 8.39
#